data_AF-A0A7V6AKV0-F1
#
_entry.id   AF-A0A7V6AKV0-F1
#
_cell.length_a   1.000
_cell.length_b   1.000
_cell.length_c   1.000
_cell.angle_alpha   90.00
_cell.angle_beta   90.00
_cell.angle_gamma   90.00
#
_symmetry.space_group_name_H-M   'P 1'
#
loop_
_entity.id
_entity.type
_entity.pdbx_description
1 polymer ?
#
loop_
_entity_poly.entity_id
_entity_poly.type
_entity_poly.pdbx_seq_one_letter_code
_entity_poly.pdbx_strand_id
1 'polypeptide(L)'
;MSEKKCPECGAVIVGRSDKKFCSDQCRNAYHNNLRAPVTNYMRQVNNILRKNRTILETLNPTGKMKVHKNRLIALGFNFSYF
;
A
#
# COMPACT_ATOMS: atom_id res chain seq x y z
N MET A 1 -4.25 -40.21 5.15
CA MET A 1 -4.13 -39.40 3.92
C MET A 1 -4.28 -37.95 4.31
N SER A 2 -3.28 -37.12 4.04
CA SER A 2 -3.34 -35.67 4.30
C SER A 2 -4.14 -34.99 3.19
N GLU A 3 -5.31 -34.46 3.55
CA GLU A 3 -6.15 -33.69 2.63
C GLU A 3 -5.44 -32.38 2.24
N LYS A 4 -5.32 -32.11 0.93
CA LYS A 4 -4.80 -30.84 0.45
C LYS A 4 -5.85 -29.76 0.69
N LYS A 5 -5.49 -28.72 1.43
CA LYS A 5 -6.35 -27.56 1.71
C LYS A 5 -5.92 -26.34 0.90
N CYS A 6 -6.91 -25.55 0.50
CA CYS A 6 -6.68 -24.27 -0.16
C CYS A 6 -5.96 -23.32 0.81
N PRO A 7 -4.84 -22.68 0.43
CA PRO A 7 -4.11 -21.77 1.30
C PRO A 7 -4.85 -20.45 1.58
N GLU A 8 -5.89 -20.13 0.81
CA GLU A 8 -6.69 -18.90 1.00
C GLU A 8 -7.90 -19.13 1.91
N CYS A 9 -8.73 -20.14 1.62
CA CYS A 9 -10.01 -20.35 2.31
C CYS A 9 -10.07 -21.62 3.16
N GLY A 10 -9.00 -22.43 3.19
CA GLY A 10 -8.94 -23.68 3.95
C GLY A 10 -9.79 -24.83 3.41
N ALA A 11 -10.59 -24.61 2.36
CA ALA A 11 -11.43 -25.64 1.75
C ALA A 11 -10.60 -26.80 1.20
N VAL A 12 -11.14 -28.02 1.30
CA VAL A 12 -10.52 -29.21 0.72
C VAL A 12 -10.46 -29.08 -0.79
N ILE A 13 -9.28 -29.34 -1.36
CA ILE A 13 -9.06 -29.27 -2.80
C ILE A 13 -9.48 -30.61 -3.40
N VAL A 14 -10.48 -30.54 -4.28
CA VAL A 14 -10.92 -31.68 -5.09
C VAL A 14 -10.50 -31.45 -6.55
N GLY A 15 -10.05 -32.52 -7.21
CA GLY A 15 -9.67 -32.53 -8.63
C GLY A 15 -8.21 -32.89 -8.85
N ARG A 16 -7.58 -32.24 -9.84
CA ARG A 16 -6.22 -32.58 -10.32
C ARG A 16 -5.20 -32.62 -9.17
N SER A 17 -4.28 -33.57 -9.24
CA SER A 17 -3.32 -33.87 -8.17
C SER A 17 -2.39 -32.70 -7.80
N ASP A 18 -2.15 -31.77 -8.72
CA ASP A 18 -1.29 -30.59 -8.54
C ASP A 18 -2.08 -29.29 -8.25
N LYS A 19 -3.41 -29.39 -8.12
CA LYS A 19 -4.27 -28.23 -7.82
C LYS A 19 -3.88 -27.65 -6.45
N LYS A 20 -3.49 -26.37 -6.44
CA LYS A 20 -3.06 -25.62 -5.24
C LYS A 20 -4.17 -24.76 -4.61
N PHE A 21 -5.16 -24.35 -5.40
CA PHE A 21 -6.27 -23.50 -4.96
C PHE A 21 -7.60 -24.14 -5.32
N CYS A 22 -8.63 -23.98 -4.49
CA CYS A 22 -9.95 -24.54 -4.78
C CYS A 22 -10.63 -23.87 -6.01
N SER A 23 -10.36 -22.58 -6.23
CA SER A 23 -10.87 -21.76 -7.35
C SER A 23 -9.88 -20.70 -7.80
N ASP A 24 -10.09 -20.13 -8.99
CA ASP A 24 -9.29 -18.99 -9.49
C ASP A 24 -9.46 -17.74 -8.62
N GLN A 25 -10.63 -17.57 -8.00
CA GLN A 25 -10.86 -16.45 -7.09
C GLN A 25 -10.00 -16.54 -5.83
N CYS A 26 -9.85 -17.74 -5.25
CA CYS A 26 -8.94 -17.97 -4.13
C CYS A 26 -7.47 -17.77 -4.51
N ARG A 27 -7.08 -18.14 -5.74
CA ARG A 27 -5.73 -17.86 -6.25
C ARG A 27 -5.46 -16.35 -6.29
N ASN A 28 -6.40 -15.59 -6.85
CA ASN A 28 -6.24 -14.14 -6.98
C ASN A 28 -6.25 -13.44 -5.60
N ALA A 29 -7.16 -13.82 -4.71
CA ALA A 29 -7.23 -13.27 -3.35
C ALA A 29 -5.92 -13.52 -2.57
N TYR A 30 -5.38 -14.75 -2.63
CA TYR A 30 -4.10 -15.07 -2.00
C TYR A 30 -2.95 -14.19 -2.49
N HIS A 31 -2.83 -14.02 -3.82
CA HIS A 31 -1.77 -13.19 -4.38
C HIS A 31 -1.98 -11.69 -4.12
N ASN A 32 -3.23 -11.23 -4.06
CA ASN A 32 -3.55 -9.86 -3.68
C ASN A 32 -3.18 -9.60 -2.21
N ASN A 33 -3.54 -10.51 -1.30
CA ASN A 33 -3.18 -10.45 0.12
C ASN A 33 -1.66 -10.45 0.31
N LEU A 34 -0.94 -11.27 -0.44
CA LEU A 34 0.54 -11.31 -0.40
C LEU A 34 1.17 -9.98 -0.86
N ARG A 35 0.57 -9.30 -1.85
CA ARG A 35 1.07 -8.01 -2.38
C ARG A 35 0.59 -6.80 -1.59
N ALA A 36 -0.52 -6.91 -0.85
CA ALA A 36 -1.16 -5.81 -0.15
C ALA A 36 -0.22 -5.02 0.78
N PRO A 37 0.69 -5.62 1.59
CA PRO A 37 1.61 -4.86 2.43
C PRO A 37 2.51 -3.92 1.63
N VAL A 38 3.07 -4.41 0.53
CA VAL A 38 3.96 -3.62 -0.35
C VAL A 38 3.18 -2.50 -1.02
N THR A 39 2.02 -2.80 -1.60
CA THR A 39 1.19 -1.79 -2.26
C THR A 39 0.65 -0.74 -1.29
N ASN A 40 0.30 -1.13 -0.07
CA ASN A 40 -0.16 -0.21 0.98
C ASN A 40 0.97 0.72 1.43
N TYR A 41 2.17 0.19 1.62
CA TYR A 41 3.35 0.99 1.95
C TYR A 41 3.64 2.03 0.86
N MET A 42 3.69 1.61 -0.41
CA MET A 42 3.88 2.52 -1.55
C MET A 42 2.80 3.62 -1.58
N ARG A 43 1.53 3.26 -1.36
CA ARG A 43 0.42 4.23 -1.30
C ARG A 43 0.61 5.23 -0.17
N GLN A 44 1.05 4.77 1.01
CA GLN A 44 1.31 5.64 2.16
C GLN A 44 2.43 6.65 1.86
N VAL A 45 3.55 6.18 1.29
CA VAL A 45 4.67 7.05 0.88
C VAL A 45 4.19 8.10 -0.13
N ASN A 46 3.47 7.69 -1.17
CA ASN A 46 2.95 8.60 -2.19
C ASN A 46 1.97 9.63 -1.60
N ASN A 47 1.13 9.23 -0.64
CA ASN A 47 0.24 10.15 0.05
C ASN A 47 1.01 11.22 0.85
N ILE A 48 2.10 10.83 1.52
CA ILE A 48 2.97 11.77 2.25
C ILE A 48 3.62 12.75 1.28
N LEU A 49 4.22 12.26 0.19
CA LEU A 49 4.88 13.09 -0.82
C LEU A 49 3.90 14.07 -1.47
N ARG A 50 2.70 13.61 -1.82
CA ARG A 50 1.65 14.48 -2.38
C ARG A 50 1.24 15.56 -1.39
N LYS A 51 1.04 15.21 -0.10
CA LYS A 51 0.72 16.19 0.94
C LYS A 51 1.83 17.22 1.11
N ASN A 52 3.08 16.77 1.17
CA ASN A 52 4.26 17.64 1.24
C ASN A 52 4.29 18.63 0.07
N ARG A 53 4.09 18.14 -1.15
CA ARG A 53 4.03 18.96 -2.36
C ARG A 53 2.93 20.01 -2.30
N THR A 54 1.70 19.62 -1.94
CA THR A 54 0.59 20.57 -1.79
C THR A 54 0.88 21.66 -0.74
N ILE A 55 1.51 21.31 0.38
CA ILE A 55 1.92 22.30 1.39
C ILE A 55 2.93 23.30 0.81
N LEU A 56 3.92 22.82 0.04
CA LEU A 56 4.91 23.71 -0.57
C LEU A 56 4.28 24.60 -1.65
N GLU A 57 3.41 24.06 -2.49
CA GLU A 57 2.69 24.82 -3.53
C GLU A 57 1.81 25.92 -2.92
N THR A 58 1.08 25.61 -1.84
CA THR A 58 0.21 26.59 -1.15
C THR A 58 0.99 27.70 -0.46
N LEU A 59 2.16 27.39 0.08
CA LEU A 59 3.01 28.39 0.73
C LEU A 59 3.80 29.21 -0.28
N ASN A 60 4.07 28.73 -1.49
CA ASN A 60 4.98 29.39 -2.43
C ASN A 60 4.27 29.82 -3.75
N PRO A 61 3.21 30.65 -3.70
CA PRO A 61 2.41 30.97 -4.88
C PRO A 61 3.12 31.88 -5.90
N THR A 62 4.06 32.73 -5.45
CA THR A 62 4.68 33.78 -6.26
C THR A 62 6.19 33.58 -6.45
N GLY A 63 6.71 32.38 -6.20
CA GLY A 63 8.15 32.09 -6.23
C GLY A 63 8.79 32.15 -4.85
N LYS A 64 10.13 32.19 -4.80
CA LYS A 64 10.96 31.86 -3.63
C LYS A 64 10.54 32.56 -2.33
N MET A 65 10.04 31.78 -1.37
CA MET A 65 9.65 32.25 -0.04
C MET A 65 10.45 31.57 1.08
N LYS A 66 10.60 32.25 2.22
CA LYS A 66 11.16 31.66 3.46
C LYS A 66 10.02 31.33 4.42
N VAL A 67 9.98 30.09 4.91
CA VAL A 67 8.98 29.61 5.87
C VAL A 67 9.69 28.98 7.06
N HIS A 68 9.23 29.28 8.28
CA HIS A 68 9.72 28.60 9.47
C HIS A 68 9.35 27.11 9.48
N LYS A 69 10.29 26.25 9.87
CA LYS A 69 10.08 24.80 9.98
C LYS A 69 8.83 24.43 10.79
N ASN A 70 8.58 25.14 11.89
CA ASN A 70 7.42 24.90 12.76
C ASN A 70 6.08 25.08 12.02
N ARG A 71 6.02 26.00 11.05
CA ARG A 71 4.82 26.21 10.23
C ARG A 71 4.56 25.02 9.30
N LEU A 72 5.61 24.45 8.71
CA LEU A 72 5.52 23.24 7.88
C LEU A 72 5.08 22.03 8.71
N ILE A 73 5.64 21.86 9.91
CA ILE A 73 5.25 20.79 10.85
C ILE A 73 3.77 20.93 11.23
N ALA A 74 3.30 22.15 11.54
CA ALA A 74 1.90 22.42 11.89
C ALA A 74 0.91 22.09 10.74
N LEU A 75 1.34 22.25 9.49
CA LEU A 75 0.57 21.86 8.30
C LEU A 75 0.66 20.35 8.01
N GLY A 76 1.48 19.62 8.78
CA GLY A 76 1.68 18.19 8.66
C GLY A 76 2.61 17.80 7.51
N PHE A 77 3.58 18.66 7.18
CA PHE A 77 4.70 18.34 6.30
C PHE A 77 5.63 17.34 7.00
N ASN A 78 5.99 16.27 6.29
CA ASN A 78 6.86 15.23 6.82
C ASN A 78 8.28 15.36 6.23
N PHE A 79 9.25 15.74 7.06
CA PHE A 79 10.65 15.94 6.65
C PHE A 79 11.42 14.63 6.42
N SER A 80 10.87 13.48 6.80
CA SER A 80 11.48 12.17 6.54
C SER A 80 11.22 11.65 5.12
N TYR A 81 10.42 12.37 4.31
CA TYR A 81 10.05 12.01 2.95
C TYR A 81 10.27 13.19 2.02
N PHE A 82 11.14 13.02 1.03
CA PHE A 82 11.58 14.03 0.06
C PHE A 82 11.44 13.53 -1.37
#